data_AF-A0A396HDP9-F1
#
_entry.id   AF-A0A396HDP9-F1
#
_cell.length_a   1.000
_cell.length_b   1.000
_cell.length_c   1.000
_cell.angle_alpha   90.00
_cell.angle_beta   90.00
_cell.angle_gamma   90.00
#
_symmetry.space_group_name_H-M   'P 1'
#
loop_
_entity.id
_entity.type
_entity.pdbx_description
1 polymer ?
#
loop_
_entity_poly.entity_id
_entity_poly.type
_entity_poly.pdbx_seq_one_letter_code
_entity_poly.pdbx_strand_id
1 'polypeptide(L)'
;MLLYILMEEFEEITHKIKQEPFDCSKKANLSCDDPADIEYDSSQTWVKYKPNNPKTPEGFKRTLELRNDYSKLDSYYITPTGEKLRSHSEIAAYLEDHPQPSGVSASDFDFSSPKVMQETILEFIEQQ
;
A
#
# COMPACT_ATOMS: atom_id res chain seq x y z
N MET A 1 -8.76 0.17 15.34
CA MET A 1 -8.97 1.60 15.06
C MET A 1 -8.58 1.86 13.61
N LEU A 2 -9.55 1.95 12.69
CA LEU A 2 -9.34 2.43 11.32
C LEU A 2 -10.05 3.79 11.17
N LEU A 3 -9.67 4.76 12.01
CA LEU A 3 -10.14 6.12 11.84
C LEU A 3 -9.31 6.82 10.75
N TYR A 4 -9.92 6.98 9.57
CA TYR A 4 -9.58 7.91 8.47
C TYR A 4 -8.09 8.27 8.36
N ILE A 5 -7.21 7.27 8.23
CA ILE A 5 -5.81 7.51 7.90
C ILE A 5 -5.77 7.82 6.41
N LEU A 6 -5.38 9.04 6.06
CA LEU A 6 -5.14 9.40 4.66
C LEU A 6 -3.99 8.58 4.10
N MET A 7 -3.99 8.29 2.80
CA MET A 7 -2.96 7.47 2.17
C MET A 7 -1.54 8.00 2.48
N GLU A 8 -1.35 9.32 2.46
CA GLU A 8 -0.08 9.96 2.78
C GLU A 8 0.35 9.74 4.24
N GLU A 9 -0.59 9.78 5.19
CA GLU A 9 -0.33 9.50 6.60
C GLU A 9 0.04 8.02 6.79
N PHE A 10 -0.66 7.12 6.08
CA PHE A 10 -0.35 5.69 6.09
C PHE A 10 1.05 5.41 5.54
N GLU A 11 1.41 6.02 4.41
CA GLU A 11 2.75 5.90 3.83
C GLU A 11 3.81 6.45 4.79
N GLU A 12 3.57 7.57 5.45
CA GLU A 12 4.49 8.13 6.45
C GLU A 12 4.72 7.17 7.63
N ILE A 13 3.65 6.63 8.21
CA ILE A 13 3.72 5.67 9.31
C ILE A 13 4.50 4.43 8.87
N THR A 14 4.16 3.83 7.72
CA THR A 14 4.81 2.60 7.25
C THR A 14 6.26 2.81 6.83
N HIS A 15 6.60 4.00 6.33
CA HIS A 15 7.97 4.39 5.99
C HIS A 15 8.87 4.52 7.24
N LYS A 16 8.32 5.06 8.33
CA LYS A 16 9.07 5.32 9.57
C LYS A 16 8.90 4.27 10.66
N ILE A 17 8.08 3.23 10.45
CA ILE A 17 7.61 2.34 11.52
C ILE A 17 8.72 1.68 12.36
N LYS A 18 9.92 1.47 11.82
CA LYS A 18 11.05 0.93 12.60
C LYS A 18 11.72 1.98 13.48
N GLN A 19 11.82 3.21 13.00
CA GLN A 19 12.45 4.32 13.72
C GLN A 19 11.47 4.96 14.70
N GLU A 20 10.22 5.08 14.29
CA GLU A 20 9.11 5.62 15.06
C GLU A 20 7.93 4.64 14.98
N PRO A 21 7.83 3.70 15.93
CA PRO A 21 6.68 2.83 16.06
C PRO A 21 5.39 3.65 16.18
N PHE A 22 4.33 3.17 15.55
CA PHE A 22 3.02 3.79 15.63
C PHE A 22 2.49 3.73 17.06
N ASP A 23 1.99 4.87 17.55
CA ASP A 23 1.38 5.03 18.86
C ASP A 23 0.12 5.87 18.71
N CYS A 24 -1.04 5.25 18.95
CA CYS A 24 -2.34 5.90 18.83
C CYS A 24 -2.48 7.11 19.77
N SER A 25 -1.78 7.14 20.91
CA SER A 25 -1.87 8.24 21.89
C SER A 25 -1.31 9.56 21.35
N LYS A 26 -0.47 9.50 20.31
CA LYS A 26 0.08 10.67 19.63
C LYS A 26 -0.91 11.35 18.69
N LYS A 27 -2.01 10.69 18.30
CA LYS A 27 -2.97 11.25 17.35
C LYS A 27 -4.00 12.10 18.10
N ALA A 28 -4.01 13.40 17.81
CA ALA A 28 -4.94 14.33 18.45
C ALA A 28 -6.40 13.94 18.17
N ASN A 29 -7.26 14.07 19.18
CA ASN A 29 -8.70 13.75 19.13
C ASN A 29 -9.03 12.26 18.94
N LEU A 30 -8.11 11.34 19.31
CA LEU A 30 -8.38 9.91 19.34
C LEU A 30 -7.91 9.28 20.66
N SER A 31 -8.63 8.25 21.11
CA SER A 31 -8.21 7.41 22.23
C SER A 31 -7.75 6.04 21.74
N CYS A 32 -6.69 5.52 22.34
CA CYS A 32 -6.29 4.12 22.14
C CYS A 32 -7.32 3.13 22.70
N ASP A 33 -8.20 3.59 23.61
CA ASP A 33 -9.29 2.80 24.18
C ASP A 33 -10.55 2.80 23.30
N ASP A 34 -10.57 3.59 22.23
CA ASP A 34 -11.67 3.57 21.26
C ASP A 34 -11.69 2.20 20.56
N PRO A 35 -12.87 1.55 20.44
CA PRO A 35 -12.99 0.26 19.79
C PRO A 35 -12.54 0.34 18.34
N ALA A 36 -12.01 -0.76 17.81
CA ALA A 36 -11.66 -0.83 16.41
C ALA A 36 -12.92 -0.91 15.53
N ASP A 37 -12.90 -0.20 14.39
CA ASP A 37 -13.99 -0.30 13.41
C ASP A 37 -14.07 -1.69 12.77
N ILE A 38 -12.92 -2.36 12.66
CA ILE A 38 -12.78 -3.74 12.21
C ILE A 38 -11.80 -4.49 13.12
N GLU A 39 -12.09 -5.75 13.38
CA GLU A 39 -11.26 -6.64 14.18
C GLU A 39 -10.42 -7.54 13.27
N TYR A 40 -9.22 -7.90 13.71
CA TYR A 40 -8.40 -8.87 12.99
C TYR A 40 -9.01 -10.26 13.09
N ASP A 41 -9.91 -10.56 12.16
CA ASP A 41 -10.61 -11.83 12.04
C ASP A 41 -10.69 -12.28 10.56
N SER A 42 -11.40 -13.38 10.32
CA SER A 42 -11.61 -13.93 8.98
C SER A 42 -12.83 -13.34 8.27
N SER A 43 -13.41 -12.22 8.72
CA SER A 43 -14.53 -11.56 8.03
C SER A 43 -14.11 -10.88 6.73
N GLN A 44 -12.81 -10.58 6.59
CA GLN A 44 -12.18 -9.97 5.43
C GLN A 44 -10.75 -10.46 5.26
N THR A 45 -10.22 -10.37 4.04
CA THR A 45 -8.80 -10.70 3.79
C THR A 45 -7.88 -9.58 4.26
N TRP A 46 -6.94 -9.93 5.13
CA TRP A 46 -5.94 -9.03 5.66
C TRP A 46 -4.63 -9.13 4.88
N VAL A 47 -3.89 -8.03 4.87
CA VAL A 47 -2.56 -7.95 4.27
C VAL A 47 -1.58 -7.31 5.25
N LYS A 48 -0.33 -7.78 5.24
CA LYS A 48 0.74 -7.28 6.08
C LYS A 48 1.82 -6.59 5.25
N TYR A 49 2.01 -5.29 5.51
CA TYR A 49 3.08 -4.52 4.90
C TYR A 49 4.43 -4.85 5.54
N LYS A 50 5.49 -4.77 4.73
CA LYS A 50 6.86 -4.79 5.24
C LYS A 50 7.17 -3.44 5.89
N PRO A 51 7.94 -3.42 6.98
CA PRO A 51 8.43 -2.17 7.56
C PRO A 51 9.31 -1.40 6.58
N ASN A 52 9.32 -0.07 6.73
CA ASN A 52 10.09 0.86 5.89
C ASN A 52 9.69 0.80 4.41
N ASN A 53 8.38 0.72 4.16
CA ASN A 53 7.84 0.79 2.81
C ASN A 53 8.24 2.16 2.20
N PRO A 54 8.83 2.19 1.00
CA PRO A 54 9.06 3.45 0.31
C PRO A 54 7.75 4.18 0.04
N LYS A 55 7.79 5.50 0.13
CA LYS A 55 6.65 6.35 -0.26
C LYS A 55 6.47 6.30 -1.76
N THR A 56 5.24 6.52 -2.21
CA THR A 56 4.96 6.70 -3.63
C THR A 56 5.64 7.97 -4.13
N PRO A 57 6.39 7.93 -5.25
CA PRO A 57 6.96 9.13 -5.85
C PRO A 57 5.90 10.18 -6.18
N GLU A 58 6.23 11.46 -5.98
CA GLU A 58 5.29 12.57 -6.18
C GLU A 58 4.71 12.59 -7.61
N GLY A 59 3.41 12.84 -7.71
CA GLY A 59 2.67 12.84 -8.98
C GLY A 59 2.17 11.46 -9.43
N PHE A 60 2.71 10.38 -8.86
CA PHE A 60 2.23 9.02 -9.12
C PHE A 60 1.25 8.57 -8.04
N LYS A 61 0.45 7.56 -8.36
CA LYS A 61 -0.40 6.86 -7.37
C LYS A 61 -0.10 5.38 -7.40
N ARG A 62 0.19 4.79 -6.24
CA ARG A 62 0.37 3.35 -6.12
C ARG A 62 -0.98 2.68 -5.87
N THR A 63 -1.26 1.61 -6.62
CA THR A 63 -2.45 0.77 -6.44
C THR A 63 -2.06 -0.68 -6.29
N LEU A 64 -2.80 -1.43 -5.48
CA LEU A 64 -2.59 -2.86 -5.25
C LEU A 64 -3.84 -3.62 -5.69
N GLU A 65 -3.64 -4.71 -6.42
CA GLU A 65 -4.73 -5.58 -6.86
C GLU A 65 -4.50 -7.00 -6.36
N LEU A 66 -5.46 -7.53 -5.59
CA LEU A 66 -5.43 -8.91 -5.13
C LEU A 66 -5.79 -9.85 -6.28
N ARG A 67 -4.98 -10.89 -6.47
CA ARG A 67 -5.28 -11.93 -7.46
C ARG A 67 -6.51 -12.74 -7.04
N ASN A 68 -7.25 -13.24 -8.03
CA ASN A 68 -8.43 -14.07 -7.82
C ASN A 68 -8.15 -15.35 -7.02
N ASP A 69 -6.91 -15.85 -7.07
CA ASP A 69 -6.47 -17.03 -6.30
C ASP A 69 -5.95 -16.68 -4.90
N TYR A 70 -6.05 -15.41 -4.48
CA TYR A 70 -5.59 -14.89 -3.19
C TYR A 70 -4.10 -15.15 -2.89
N SER A 71 -3.30 -15.51 -3.90
CA SER A 71 -1.91 -15.90 -3.73
C SER A 71 -1.02 -14.71 -3.33
N LYS A 72 -1.29 -13.54 -3.93
CA LYS A 72 -0.58 -12.28 -3.66
C LYS A 72 -1.33 -11.08 -4.23
N LEU A 73 -0.86 -9.89 -3.87
CA LEU A 73 -1.21 -8.65 -4.57
C LEU A 73 -0.15 -8.36 -5.64
N ASP A 74 -0.60 -7.77 -6.74
CA ASP A 74 0.25 -7.15 -7.75
C ASP A 74 0.24 -5.61 -7.53
N SER A 75 1.42 -5.00 -7.56
CA SER A 75 1.58 -3.54 -7.42
C SER A 75 1.57 -2.87 -8.79
N TYR A 76 0.89 -1.74 -8.89
CA TYR A 76 0.88 -0.89 -10.07
C TYR A 76 1.08 0.57 -9.67
N TYR A 77 1.55 1.36 -10.63
CA TYR A 77 1.63 2.80 -10.51
C TYR A 77 0.80 3.46 -11.61
N ILE A 78 -0.04 4.41 -11.21
CA ILE A 78 -0.76 5.29 -12.09
C ILE A 78 0.08 6.54 -12.30
N THR A 79 0.39 6.85 -13.56
CA THR A 79 1.16 8.04 -13.94
C THR A 79 0.33 9.31 -13.76
N PRO A 80 0.96 10.51 -13.76
CA PRO A 80 0.23 11.78 -13.83
C PRO A 80 -0.73 11.89 -15.03
N THR A 81 -0.43 11.20 -16.13
CA THR A 81 -1.27 11.12 -17.34
C THR A 81 -2.39 10.07 -17.24
N GLY A 82 -2.39 9.24 -16.20
CA GLY A 82 -3.42 8.23 -15.94
C GLY A 82 -3.09 6.82 -16.45
N GLU A 83 -1.90 6.58 -16.99
CA GLU A 83 -1.45 5.27 -17.47
C GLU A 83 -1.12 4.35 -16.30
N LYS A 84 -1.48 3.07 -16.41
CA LYS A 84 -1.23 2.06 -15.38
C LYS A 84 -0.02 1.21 -15.75
N LEU A 85 1.05 1.36 -14.97
CA LEU A 85 2.33 0.69 -15.18
C LEU A 85 2.56 -0.40 -14.12
N ARG A 86 3.11 -1.53 -14.53
CA ARG A 86 3.26 -2.77 -13.75
C ARG A 86 4.71 -3.21 -13.55
N SER A 87 5.68 -2.47 -14.07
CA SER A 87 7.10 -2.83 -13.93
C SER A 87 8.03 -1.62 -13.97
N HIS A 88 9.26 -1.81 -13.45
CA HIS A 88 10.32 -0.82 -13.57
C HIS A 88 10.67 -0.48 -15.02
N SER A 89 10.62 -1.45 -15.93
CA SER A 89 10.93 -1.21 -17.35
C SER A 89 9.89 -0.29 -17.99
N GLU A 90 8.62 -0.46 -17.66
CA GLU A 90 7.55 0.44 -18.13
C GLU A 90 7.66 1.83 -17.51
N ILE A 91 8.03 1.93 -16.23
CA ILE A 91 8.32 3.21 -15.58
C ILE A 91 9.49 3.92 -16.26
N ALA A 92 10.57 3.20 -16.54
CA ALA A 92 11.74 3.77 -17.20
C ALA A 92 11.37 4.31 -18.59
N ALA A 93 10.64 3.53 -19.39
CA ALA A 93 10.15 3.97 -20.70
C ALA A 93 9.24 5.21 -20.59
N TYR A 94 8.33 5.23 -19.60
CA TYR A 94 7.46 6.38 -19.37
C TYR A 94 8.26 7.64 -19.00
N LEU A 95 9.28 7.53 -18.15
CA LEU A 95 10.11 8.66 -17.72
C LEU A 95 11.02 9.19 -18.83
N GLU A 96 11.45 8.33 -19.77
CA GLU A 96 12.18 8.75 -20.98
C GLU A 96 11.29 9.57 -21.91
N ASP A 97 10.04 9.14 -22.12
CA ASP A 97 9.07 9.82 -22.99
C ASP A 97 8.46 11.07 -22.33
N HIS A 98 8.42 11.12 -20.99
CA HIS A 98 7.86 12.21 -20.20
C HIS A 98 8.89 12.72 -19.17
N PRO A 99 9.88 13.52 -19.60
CA PRO A 99 10.87 14.09 -18.68
C PRO A 99 10.17 14.92 -17.60
N GLN A 100 10.07 14.36 -16.39
CA GLN A 100 9.45 15.03 -15.25
C GLN A 100 10.39 16.12 -14.73
N PRO A 101 9.87 17.28 -14.27
CA PRO A 101 10.69 18.27 -13.59
C PRO A 101 11.28 17.77 -12.26
N SER A 102 10.72 16.70 -11.68
CA SER A 102 10.90 16.28 -10.29
C SER A 102 12.07 15.31 -10.03
N GLY A 103 12.94 15.01 -11.00
CA GLY A 103 14.14 14.19 -10.75
C GLY A 103 13.86 12.75 -10.30
N VAL A 104 12.61 12.29 -10.42
CA VAL A 104 12.18 10.93 -10.09
C VAL A 104 12.84 9.93 -11.05
N SER A 105 13.36 8.85 -10.50
CA SER A 105 14.03 7.76 -11.21
C SER A 105 13.22 6.47 -11.13
N ALA A 106 13.44 5.54 -12.07
CA ALA A 106 12.78 4.24 -12.04
C ALA A 106 13.10 3.42 -10.77
N SER A 107 14.22 3.69 -10.09
CA SER A 107 14.58 3.06 -8.81
C SER A 107 13.78 3.55 -7.61
N ASP A 108 13.08 4.68 -7.72
CA ASP A 108 12.26 5.22 -6.63
C ASP A 108 10.91 4.50 -6.46
N PHE A 109 10.58 3.59 -7.40
CA PHE A 109 9.32 2.84 -7.41
C PHE A 109 9.52 1.47 -6.77
N ASP A 110 8.72 1.12 -5.76
CA ASP A 110 8.75 -0.20 -5.13
C ASP A 110 7.52 -1.04 -5.51
N PHE A 111 7.77 -2.09 -6.30
CA PHE A 111 6.74 -3.05 -6.68
C PHE A 111 6.48 -4.14 -5.64
N SER A 112 7.20 -4.16 -4.51
CA SER A 112 7.04 -5.17 -3.47
C SER A 112 5.64 -5.14 -2.85
N SER A 113 4.88 -6.22 -2.97
CA SER A 113 3.51 -6.27 -2.46
C SER A 113 3.43 -6.69 -0.99
N PRO A 114 2.43 -6.20 -0.24
CA PRO A 114 2.17 -6.70 1.11
C PRO A 114 1.77 -8.19 1.07
N LYS A 115 2.09 -8.90 2.15
CA LYS A 115 1.81 -10.34 2.25
C LYS A 115 0.33 -10.56 2.58
N VAL A 116 -0.35 -11.39 1.81
CA VAL A 116 -1.71 -11.86 2.14
C VAL A 116 -1.65 -12.77 3.38
N MET A 117 -2.51 -12.49 4.36
CA MET A 117 -2.66 -13.30 5.57
C MET A 117 -3.63 -14.45 5.25
N GLN A 118 -3.08 -15.62 4.94
CA GLN A 118 -3.84 -16.76 4.39
C GLN A 118 -4.95 -17.23 5.33
N GLU A 119 -4.74 -17.13 6.64
CA GLU A 119 -5.71 -17.48 7.68
C GLU A 119 -6.96 -16.57 7.71
N THR A 120 -6.93 -15.46 6.96
CA THR A 120 -8.03 -14.50 6.87
C THR A 120 -8.75 -14.53 5.53
N ILE A 121 -8.35 -15.42 4.63
CA ILE A 121 -9.08 -15.66 3.39
C ILE A 121 -10.38 -16.36 3.75
N LEU A 122 -11.50 -15.77 3.36
CA LEU A 122 -12.83 -16.36 3.57
C LEU A 122 -12.88 -17.74 2.89
N GLU A 123 -13.15 -18.79 3.67
CA GLU A 123 -13.24 -20.17 3.19
C GLU A 123 -14.38 -20.40 2.17
N PHE A 124 -15.27 -19.43 1.95
CA PHE A 124 -16.45 -19.55 1.09
C PHE A 124 -16.19 -19.38 -0.43
N ILE A 125 -14.95 -19.52 -0.90
CA ILE A 125 -14.65 -19.64 -2.34
C ILE A 125 -14.14 -21.05 -2.65
N GLU A 126 -14.76 -22.07 -2.04
CA GLU A 126 -14.88 -23.38 -2.67
C GLU A 126 -16.29 -23.52 -3.25
N GLN A 127 -16.47 -23.14 -4.51
CA GLN A 127 -17.27 -23.92 -5.48
C GLN A 127 -17.12 -23.31 -6.88
N GLN A 128 -16.32 -24.01 -7.70
CA GLN A 128 -16.50 -24.06 -9.16
C GLN A 128 -17.86 -24.65 -9.53
#